data_AF-C7NT34-F1
#
_entry.id   AF-C7NT34-F1
#
_cell.length_a   1.000
_cell.length_b   1.000
_cell.length_c   1.000
_cell.angle_alpha   90.00
_cell.angle_beta   90.00
_cell.angle_gamma   90.00
#
_symmetry.space_group_name_H-M   'P 1'
#
loop_
_entity.id
_entity.type
_entity.pdbx_description
1 polymer ?
#
loop_
_entity_poly.entity_id
_entity_poly.type
_entity_poly.pdbx_seq_one_letter_code
_entity_poly.pdbx_strand_id
1 'polypeptide(L)'
;MPSSTRRTFLGSASAALAILSGCLTQASSSDPAHWVTVYLGEREKSHDVSVTIRSESKDILFEKEYRLSDSNEADENVPFSPSTDPETVIVSVDGTRFERDWPGFEQAELPCDDPNRAGIELWVENGTDGSPGIRMEAGCQHVTMD
;
A
#
# COMPACT_ATOMS: atom_id res chain seq x y z
N MET A 1 -75.77 35.82 -11.72
CA MET A 1 -75.21 35.00 -12.82
C MET A 1 -74.37 35.91 -13.69
N PRO A 2 -73.13 35.54 -14.09
CA PRO A 2 -72.74 34.27 -14.71
C PRO A 2 -71.76 33.46 -13.84
N SER A 3 -72.03 32.19 -13.57
CA SER A 3 -71.59 31.03 -14.38
C SER A 3 -70.07 30.86 -14.41
N SER A 4 -69.50 30.27 -13.34
CA SER A 4 -68.17 29.66 -13.42
C SER A 4 -68.35 28.22 -13.92
N THR A 5 -68.11 28.05 -15.22
CA THR A 5 -68.18 26.75 -15.91
C THR A 5 -66.96 25.91 -15.53
N ARG A 6 -67.19 24.78 -14.86
CA ARG A 6 -66.24 23.67 -14.78
C ARG A 6 -66.00 23.12 -16.19
N ARG A 7 -64.73 23.08 -16.63
CA ARG A 7 -64.29 22.16 -17.68
C ARG A 7 -62.97 21.50 -17.29
N THR A 8 -63.12 20.20 -17.08
CA THR A 8 -62.17 19.10 -17.04
C THR A 8 -60.98 19.26 -17.98
N PHE A 9 -59.77 19.05 -17.46
CA PHE A 9 -58.64 18.54 -18.24
C PHE A 9 -58.17 17.24 -17.58
N LEU A 10 -58.52 16.11 -18.21
CA LEU A 10 -57.76 14.88 -18.08
C LEU A 10 -56.68 14.94 -19.17
N GLY A 11 -55.42 14.84 -18.74
CA GLY A 11 -54.27 14.70 -19.63
C GLY A 11 -53.18 13.97 -18.87
N SER A 12 -53.18 12.65 -18.99
CA SER A 12 -52.13 11.77 -18.52
C SER A 12 -50.82 12.05 -19.24
N ALA A 13 -49.69 12.05 -18.51
CA ALA A 13 -48.45 11.45 -18.99
C ALA A 13 -47.50 11.29 -17.80
N SER A 14 -47.36 10.04 -17.35
CA SER A 14 -46.28 9.60 -16.49
C SER A 14 -44.95 9.80 -17.22
N ALA A 15 -44.06 10.61 -16.66
CA ALA A 15 -42.64 10.56 -16.98
C ALA A 15 -41.89 10.23 -15.70
N ALA A 16 -41.66 8.93 -15.48
CA ALA A 16 -40.68 8.46 -14.51
C ALA A 16 -39.31 8.86 -15.04
N LEU A 17 -38.70 9.88 -14.43
CA LEU A 17 -37.28 10.16 -14.64
C LEU A 17 -36.49 9.12 -13.85
N ALA A 18 -36.04 8.10 -14.56
CA ALA A 18 -35.09 7.13 -14.04
C ALA A 18 -33.82 7.88 -13.61
N ILE A 19 -33.49 7.71 -12.35
CA ILE A 19 -32.25 8.13 -11.72
C ILE A 19 -31.15 7.27 -12.33
N LEU A 20 -30.31 7.84 -13.19
CA LEU A 20 -29.02 7.23 -13.53
C LEU A 20 -27.98 7.82 -12.59
N SER A 21 -27.93 7.27 -11.37
CA SER A 21 -26.73 7.35 -10.53
C SER A 21 -25.65 6.55 -11.24
N GLY A 22 -24.97 7.19 -12.19
CA GLY A 22 -23.74 6.67 -12.76
C GLY A 22 -22.66 6.76 -11.70
N CYS A 23 -22.55 5.75 -10.84
CA CYS A 23 -21.32 5.51 -10.11
C CYS A 23 -20.22 5.33 -11.17
N LEU A 24 -19.33 6.31 -11.28
CA LEU A 24 -18.04 6.10 -11.91
C LEU A 24 -17.31 5.10 -11.02
N THR A 25 -17.38 3.82 -11.35
CA THR A 25 -16.42 2.85 -10.85
C THR A 25 -15.07 3.25 -11.43
N GLN A 26 -14.33 4.06 -10.67
CA GLN A 26 -12.90 4.25 -10.83
C GLN A 26 -12.31 2.85 -10.87
N ALA A 27 -11.86 2.41 -12.05
CA ALA A 27 -11.12 1.18 -12.16
C ALA A 27 -9.85 1.37 -11.33
N SER A 28 -9.81 0.77 -10.14
CA SER A 28 -8.57 0.66 -9.39
C SER A 28 -7.59 -0.05 -10.32
N SER A 29 -6.57 0.65 -10.79
CA SER A 29 -5.50 -0.01 -11.53
C SER A 29 -4.93 -1.09 -10.62
N SER A 30 -4.91 -2.34 -11.05
CA SER A 30 -4.29 -3.43 -10.30
C SER A 30 -2.76 -3.38 -10.37
N ASP A 31 -2.18 -2.33 -10.96
CA ASP A 31 -0.74 -2.15 -11.00
C ASP A 31 -0.19 -1.95 -9.58
N PRO A 32 0.85 -2.68 -9.17
CA PRO A 32 1.50 -2.40 -7.89
C PRO A 32 2.09 -0.97 -7.90
N ALA A 33 1.94 -0.28 -6.77
CA ALA A 33 2.50 1.06 -6.57
C ALA A 33 3.92 0.97 -6.00
N HIS A 34 4.14 -0.03 -5.15
CA HIS A 34 5.36 -0.20 -4.37
C HIS A 34 5.67 -1.67 -4.14
N TRP A 35 6.85 -1.94 -3.58
CA TRP A 35 7.28 -3.28 -3.20
C TRP A 35 8.10 -3.25 -1.90
N VAL A 36 8.16 -4.40 -1.23
CA VAL A 36 8.98 -4.64 -0.05
C VAL A 36 9.77 -5.92 -0.24
N THR A 37 11.07 -5.85 0.03
CA THR A 37 11.91 -7.03 0.19
C THR A 37 12.42 -7.08 1.63
N VAL A 38 12.44 -8.28 2.22
CA VAL A 38 13.02 -8.51 3.54
C VAL A 38 14.08 -9.60 3.45
N TYR A 39 15.27 -9.34 3.98
CA TYR A 39 16.42 -10.25 3.99
C TYR A 39 16.90 -10.55 5.41
N LEU A 40 17.37 -11.77 5.60
CA LEU A 40 18.21 -12.18 6.73
C LEU A 40 19.66 -11.74 6.44
N GLY A 41 20.16 -10.76 7.18
CA GLY A 41 21.53 -10.24 7.00
C GLY A 41 22.62 -11.15 7.57
N GLU A 42 22.29 -11.99 8.56
CA GLU A 42 23.24 -12.88 9.22
C GLU A 42 22.78 -14.34 9.19
N ARG A 43 23.65 -15.22 8.69
CA ARG A 43 23.43 -16.66 8.69
C ARG A 43 23.48 -17.23 10.11
N GLU A 44 22.91 -18.41 10.30
CA GLU A 44 22.88 -19.20 11.54
C GLU A 44 22.03 -18.61 12.68
N LYS A 45 21.25 -17.55 12.40
CA LYS A 45 20.24 -17.00 13.30
C LYS A 45 18.87 -16.94 12.64
N SER A 46 17.85 -17.04 13.48
CA SER A 46 16.46 -16.90 13.07
C SER A 46 15.84 -15.70 13.77
N HIS A 47 14.98 -14.98 13.05
CA HIS A 47 14.29 -13.81 13.56
C HIS A 47 12.79 -13.91 13.28
N ASP A 48 11.98 -13.50 14.26
CA ASP A 48 10.57 -13.20 14.06
C ASP A 48 10.44 -11.72 13.69
N VAL A 49 9.96 -11.46 12.48
CA VAL A 49 9.92 -10.11 11.90
C VAL A 49 8.48 -9.74 11.55
N SER A 50 8.04 -8.54 11.92
CA SER A 50 6.83 -7.94 11.35
C SER A 50 7.16 -6.63 10.66
N VAL A 51 6.59 -6.41 9.49
CA VAL A 51 6.72 -5.18 8.72
C VAL A 51 5.33 -4.60 8.51
N THR A 52 5.15 -3.35 8.92
CA THR A 52 3.94 -2.57 8.70
C THR A 52 4.31 -1.26 8.02
N ILE A 53 3.65 -0.94 6.91
CA ILE A 53 3.79 0.36 6.23
C ILE A 53 2.49 1.12 6.38
N ARG A 54 2.58 2.41 6.70
CA ARG A 54 1.43 3.30 6.91
C ARG A 54 1.49 4.54 6.05
N SER A 55 0.32 5.07 5.71
CA SER A 55 0.16 6.41 5.14
C SER A 55 0.29 7.50 6.21
N GLU A 56 0.31 8.77 5.77
CA GLU A 56 0.20 9.94 6.65
C GLU A 56 -1.05 9.88 7.55
N SER A 57 -2.18 9.39 7.03
CA SER A 57 -3.43 9.17 7.78
C SER A 57 -3.37 8.02 8.78
N LYS A 58 -2.24 7.30 8.84
CA LYS A 58 -1.99 6.10 9.67
C LYS A 58 -2.77 4.85 9.24
N ASP A 59 -3.31 4.85 8.04
CA ASP A 59 -3.91 3.65 7.46
C ASP A 59 -2.82 2.63 7.15
N ILE A 60 -3.10 1.35 7.37
CA ILE A 60 -2.15 0.27 7.05
C ILE A 60 -2.21 0.00 5.56
N LEU A 61 -1.08 0.21 4.88
CA LEU A 61 -0.92 0.02 3.45
C LEU A 61 -0.35 -1.37 3.13
N PHE A 62 0.50 -1.86 4.03
CA PHE A 62 1.14 -3.16 3.96
C PHE A 62 1.34 -3.69 5.38
N GLU A 63 1.08 -4.97 5.58
CA GLU A 63 1.40 -5.68 6.82
C GLU A 63 1.74 -7.12 6.50
N LYS A 64 2.91 -7.59 6.97
CA LYS A 64 3.34 -8.96 6.81
C LYS A 64 4.26 -9.38 7.95
N GLU A 65 4.11 -10.63 8.37
CA GLU A 65 4.98 -11.29 9.34
C GLU A 65 5.85 -12.34 8.66
N TYR A 66 7.09 -12.47 9.12
CA TYR A 66 8.09 -13.36 8.57
C TYR A 66 8.79 -14.11 9.71
N ARG A 67 9.15 -15.36 9.42
CA ARG A 67 10.12 -16.13 10.18
C ARG A 67 11.36 -16.31 9.31
N LEU A 68 12.36 -15.46 9.50
CA LEU A 68 13.61 -15.54 8.76
C LEU A 68 14.54 -16.60 9.39
N SER A 69 15.27 -17.32 8.54
CA SER A 69 16.24 -18.36 8.94
C SER A 69 17.12 -18.76 7.76
N ASP A 70 18.12 -19.60 7.97
CA ASP A 70 18.95 -20.15 6.88
C ASP A 70 18.16 -20.93 5.81
N SER A 71 16.97 -21.44 6.12
CA SER A 71 16.10 -22.09 5.13
C SER A 71 15.02 -21.17 4.56
N ASN A 72 14.93 -19.93 5.04
CA ASN A 72 14.01 -18.90 4.59
C ASN A 72 14.69 -17.53 4.74
N GLU A 73 15.66 -17.28 3.87
CA GLU A 73 16.58 -16.15 4.01
C GLU A 73 15.95 -14.83 3.55
N ALA A 74 14.95 -14.87 2.66
CA ALA A 74 14.37 -13.67 2.10
C ALA A 74 12.92 -13.88 1.64
N ASP A 75 12.20 -12.77 1.55
CA ASP A 75 10.97 -12.65 0.78
C ASP A 75 11.07 -11.37 -0.06
N GLU A 76 11.20 -11.56 -1.37
CA GLU A 76 11.65 -10.52 -2.29
C GLU A 76 10.51 -9.94 -3.11
N ASN A 77 10.59 -8.62 -3.33
CA ASN A 77 9.78 -7.87 -4.28
C ASN A 77 8.28 -8.00 -4.05
N VAL A 78 7.86 -8.18 -2.79
CA VAL A 78 6.45 -8.36 -2.43
C VAL A 78 5.70 -7.08 -2.79
N PRO A 79 4.81 -7.12 -3.79
CA PRO A 79 4.16 -5.92 -4.28
C PRO A 79 2.99 -5.51 -3.38
N PHE A 80 2.66 -4.21 -3.38
CA PHE A 80 1.38 -3.72 -2.89
C PHE A 80 0.82 -2.58 -3.76
N SER A 81 -0.50 -2.60 -3.96
CA SER A 81 -1.25 -1.74 -4.88
C SER A 81 -2.11 -0.70 -4.15
N PRO A 82 -2.75 0.25 -4.87
CA PRO A 82 -2.21 1.11 -5.93
C PRO A 82 -2.42 2.62 -5.62
N SER A 83 -2.86 2.96 -4.41
CA SER A 83 -3.45 4.26 -4.07
C SER A 83 -2.76 4.95 -2.89
N THR A 84 -1.54 4.55 -2.56
CA THR A 84 -1.04 4.82 -1.22
C THR A 84 0.25 5.59 -1.29
N ASP A 85 0.26 6.78 -0.69
CA ASP A 85 1.43 7.58 -0.34
C ASP A 85 1.98 7.03 1.00
N PRO A 86 2.87 6.02 0.98
CA PRO A 86 3.49 5.54 2.21
C PRO A 86 4.32 6.65 2.85
N GLU A 87 4.23 6.71 4.17
CA GLU A 87 4.90 7.72 4.99
C GLU A 87 5.79 7.07 6.02
N THR A 88 5.36 5.96 6.63
CA THR A 88 6.06 5.36 7.76
C THR A 88 6.22 3.87 7.60
N VAL A 89 7.45 3.39 7.78
CA VAL A 89 7.82 1.97 7.88
C VAL A 89 8.05 1.62 9.34
N ILE A 90 7.31 0.64 9.84
CA ILE A 90 7.44 0.10 11.19
C ILE A 90 7.91 -1.35 11.06
N VAL A 91 9.03 -1.68 11.68
CA VAL A 91 9.58 -3.04 11.70
C VAL A 91 9.71 -3.50 13.14
N SER A 92 9.26 -4.71 13.46
CA SER A 92 9.56 -5.38 14.73
C SER A 92 10.44 -6.57 14.45
N VAL A 93 11.58 -6.68 15.15
CA VAL A 93 12.47 -7.84 15.10
C VAL A 93 12.62 -8.40 16.50
N ASP A 94 12.17 -9.63 16.73
CA ASP A 94 12.18 -10.29 18.05
C ASP A 94 11.58 -9.43 19.18
N GLY A 95 10.55 -8.65 18.85
CA GLY A 95 9.88 -7.71 19.77
C GLY A 95 10.55 -6.35 19.91
N THR A 96 11.69 -6.11 19.25
CA THR A 96 12.35 -4.79 19.18
C THR A 96 11.79 -4.00 18.02
N ARG A 97 11.23 -2.82 18.29
CA ARG A 97 10.55 -1.98 17.29
C ARG A 97 11.45 -0.89 16.72
N PHE A 98 11.45 -0.77 15.40
CA PHE A 98 12.10 0.27 14.61
C PHE A 98 11.04 1.02 13.80
N GLU A 99 11.25 2.33 13.63
CA GLU A 99 10.38 3.20 12.83
C GLU A 99 11.25 4.10 11.95
N ARG A 100 10.91 4.21 10.68
CA ARG A 100 11.60 5.02 9.67
C ARG A 100 10.58 5.66 8.74
N ASP A 101 10.96 6.80 8.16
CA ASP A 101 10.18 7.43 7.11
C ASP A 101 10.30 6.62 5.82
N TRP A 102 9.23 6.58 5.03
CA TRP A 102 9.28 6.00 3.70
C TRP A 102 10.22 6.84 2.81
N PRO A 103 11.09 6.22 1.99
CA PRO A 103 12.02 6.97 1.17
C PRO A 103 11.31 7.81 0.09
N GLY A 104 11.58 9.11 0.11
CA GLY A 104 11.09 10.08 -0.88
C GLY A 104 12.14 10.48 -1.92
N PHE A 105 11.85 11.56 -2.66
CA PHE A 105 12.69 12.15 -3.71
C PHE A 105 14.07 12.65 -3.23
N GLU A 106 14.30 12.69 -1.93
CA GLU A 106 15.61 12.98 -1.33
C GLU A 106 16.64 11.88 -1.61
N GLN A 107 16.20 10.67 -1.95
CA GLN A 107 17.06 9.58 -2.39
C GLN A 107 17.42 9.76 -3.87
N ALA A 108 18.72 9.70 -4.19
CA ALA A 108 19.24 9.95 -5.54
C ALA A 108 18.69 8.99 -6.62
N GLU A 109 18.17 7.83 -6.20
CA GLU A 109 17.63 6.78 -7.06
C GLU A 109 16.12 6.95 -7.33
N LEU A 110 15.47 7.93 -6.68
CA LEU A 110 14.04 8.21 -6.81
C LEU A 110 13.80 9.59 -7.46
N PRO A 111 12.71 9.79 -8.23
CA PRO A 111 11.66 8.83 -8.56
C PRO A 111 12.09 7.80 -9.62
N CYS A 112 11.37 6.68 -9.68
CA CYS A 112 11.63 5.63 -10.67
C CYS A 112 11.04 5.99 -12.04
N ASP A 113 11.77 5.64 -13.10
CA ASP A 113 11.23 5.64 -14.46
C ASP A 113 10.26 4.47 -14.68
N ASP A 114 9.19 4.69 -15.45
CA ASP A 114 8.28 3.61 -15.84
C ASP A 114 9.01 2.52 -16.66
N PRO A 115 8.69 1.23 -16.45
CA PRO A 115 7.59 0.69 -15.65
C PRO A 115 8.01 0.27 -14.21
N ASN A 116 9.08 0.84 -13.66
CA ASN A 116 9.57 0.49 -12.33
C ASN A 116 8.76 1.18 -11.24
N ARG A 117 8.79 0.62 -10.04
CA ARG A 117 8.11 1.10 -8.84
C ARG A 117 9.12 1.29 -7.71
N ALA A 118 8.89 2.33 -6.91
CA ALA A 118 9.70 2.62 -5.74
C ALA A 118 9.35 1.64 -4.62
N GLY A 119 10.34 1.10 -3.93
CA GLY A 119 10.15 0.20 -2.80
C GLY A 119 11.33 0.24 -1.84
N ILE A 120 11.33 -0.70 -0.90
CA ILE A 120 12.37 -0.80 0.12
C ILE A 120 12.93 -2.21 0.23
N GLU A 121 14.22 -2.29 0.54
CA GLU A 121 14.89 -3.48 1.03
C GLU A 121 15.14 -3.32 2.53
N LEU A 122 14.75 -4.34 3.30
CA LEU A 122 14.96 -4.41 4.74
C LEU A 122 15.92 -5.55 5.07
N TRP A 123 17.12 -5.20 5.51
CA TRP A 123 18.11 -6.15 5.99
C TRP A 123 18.00 -6.27 7.51
N VAL A 124 17.68 -7.46 7.99
CA VAL A 124 17.65 -7.78 9.43
C VAL A 124 19.04 -8.21 9.86
N GLU A 125 19.68 -7.36 10.65
CA GLU A 125 21.08 -7.48 11.08
C GLU A 125 21.15 -7.52 12.62
N ASN A 126 22.32 -7.79 13.19
CA ASN A 126 22.57 -7.61 14.62
C ASN A 126 23.55 -6.46 14.87
N GLY A 127 23.27 -5.69 15.91
CA GLY A 127 24.23 -4.76 16.49
C GLY A 127 25.46 -5.50 17.04
N THR A 128 26.52 -4.74 17.31
CA THR A 128 27.76 -5.28 17.89
C THR A 128 27.57 -5.91 19.27
N ASP A 129 26.47 -5.58 19.96
CA ASP A 129 26.06 -6.14 21.24
C ASP A 129 25.13 -7.36 21.11
N GLY A 130 24.85 -7.80 19.88
CA GLY A 130 23.94 -8.90 19.58
C GLY A 130 22.45 -8.53 19.65
N SER A 131 22.11 -7.26 19.85
CA SER A 131 20.74 -6.79 19.73
C SER A 131 20.27 -6.79 18.27
N PRO A 132 18.97 -7.00 17.98
CA PRO A 132 18.46 -6.85 16.62
C PRO A 132 18.70 -5.44 16.08
N GLY A 133 18.93 -5.35 14.77
CA GLY A 133 19.09 -4.12 14.02
C GLY A 133 18.43 -4.23 12.65
N ILE A 134 18.21 -3.09 12.01
CA ILE A 134 17.74 -3.03 10.63
C ILE A 134 18.57 -2.05 9.82
N ARG A 135 18.82 -2.39 8.56
CA ARG A 135 19.25 -1.47 7.51
C ARG A 135 18.17 -1.42 6.44
N MET A 136 17.78 -0.20 6.06
CA MET A 136 16.74 0.04 5.07
C MET A 136 17.34 0.80 3.90
N GLU A 137 17.14 0.27 2.69
CA GLU A 137 17.56 0.88 1.44
C GLU A 137 16.34 1.05 0.53
N ALA A 138 16.37 2.08 -0.32
CA ALA A 138 15.32 2.34 -1.29
C ALA A 138 15.73 1.75 -2.64
N GLY A 139 14.78 1.47 -3.52
CA GLY A 139 15.12 1.02 -4.86
C GLY A 139 13.98 1.12 -5.87
N CYS A 140 14.35 0.96 -7.14
CA CYS A 140 13.42 0.90 -8.27
C CYS A 140 13.40 -0.51 -8.85
N GLN A 141 12.23 -1.14 -8.87
CA GLN A 141 12.06 -2.49 -9.39
C GLN A 141 10.79 -2.61 -10.22
N HIS A 142 10.84 -3.40 -11.29
CA HIS A 142 9.63 -3.81 -12.00
C HIS A 142 8.98 -4.96 -11.25
N VAL A 143 7.73 -4.76 -10.82
CA VAL A 143 6.93 -5.73 -10.06
C VAL A 143 5.53 -5.86 -10.66
N THR A 144 4.92 -7.02 -10.47
CA THR A 144 3.55 -7.34 -10.91
C THR A 144 2.78 -7.93 -9.73
N MET A 145 1.47 -7.70 -9.67
CA MET A 145 0.61 -8.44 -8.74
C MET A 145 0.44 -9.87 -9.25
N ASP A 146 0.58 -10.86 -8.36
CA ASP A 146 0.32 -12.29 -8.63
C ASP A 146 -1.18 -12.64 -8.59
#